data_AF-A0A229G3D8-F1
#
_entry.id   AF-A0A229G3D8-F1
#
_cell.length_a   1.000
_cell.length_b   1.000
_cell.length_c   1.000
_cell.angle_alpha   90.00
_cell.angle_beta   90.00
_cell.angle_gamma   90.00
#
_symmetry.space_group_name_H-M   'P 1'
#
loop_
_entity.id
_entity.type
_entity.pdbx_description
1 polymer ?
#
loop_
_entity_poly.entity_id
_entity_poly.type
_entity_poly.pdbx_seq_one_letter_code
_entity_poly.pdbx_strand_id
1 'polypeptide(L)'
;MKAPLVVLLAVGLTLTTTQISTASNVVNSKNASNINKPAKMKKYQWATELCENEAYYDASKISVQNIEDGFEIFKRLTQVNLPNYAPYTPKELRQLSSQSIGKLEKDYLQLSTQVERLTTIPKQTNFDMSFFKKKLQQDITNEYQLNRLGLMAYLDIGQALKAAPKVCQEYLIPLNQSPEKLQAAWMSYTLEHIRQQEKIGNTDYRKNAMNRYRSEKAEDAVSYAKLGLVGYAWNNCLNNHYSKQELNPEQVNKAQQVFEKIVFKNTIKSKCEMP
;
A
#
# COMPACT_ATOMS: atom_id res chain seq x y z
N MET A 1 -20.72 -10.27 10.16
CA MET A 1 -19.75 -9.17 9.96
C MET A 1 -19.13 -9.33 8.59
N LYS A 2 -19.38 -8.39 7.67
CA LYS A 2 -18.92 -8.42 6.28
C LYS A 2 -17.47 -7.92 6.25
N ALA A 3 -16.52 -8.76 5.84
CA ALA A 3 -15.17 -8.31 5.49
C ALA A 3 -15.18 -7.83 4.03
N PRO A 4 -14.57 -6.68 3.70
CA PRO A 4 -14.44 -6.29 2.31
C PRO A 4 -13.39 -7.20 1.65
N LEU A 5 -13.78 -7.79 0.53
CA LEU A 5 -12.91 -8.59 -0.32
C LEU A 5 -12.01 -7.61 -1.10
N VAL A 6 -10.75 -7.44 -0.69
CA VAL A 6 -9.79 -6.66 -1.47
C VAL A 6 -9.31 -7.53 -2.63
N VAL A 7 -9.83 -7.25 -3.82
CA VAL A 7 -9.33 -7.79 -5.08
C VAL A 7 -8.05 -7.02 -5.42
N LEU A 8 -6.89 -7.63 -5.23
CA LEU A 8 -5.63 -7.12 -5.79
C LEU A 8 -5.66 -7.33 -7.32
N LEU A 9 -6.12 -6.31 -8.04
CA LEU A 9 -5.81 -6.12 -9.44
C LEU A 9 -4.45 -5.43 -9.52
N ALA A 10 -3.39 -6.22 -9.74
CA ALA A 10 -2.08 -5.67 -10.12
C ALA A 10 -2.17 -5.18 -11.57
N VAL A 11 -2.47 -3.88 -11.74
CA VAL A 11 -2.28 -3.20 -13.03
C VAL A 11 -0.91 -2.54 -12.97
N GLY A 12 0.04 -3.09 -13.70
CA GLY A 12 1.34 -2.48 -13.91
C GLY A 12 1.19 -1.25 -14.81
N LEU A 13 1.26 -0.05 -14.22
CA LEU A 13 1.53 1.18 -14.96
C LEU A 13 2.97 1.60 -14.69
N THR A 14 3.82 1.48 -15.70
CA THR A 14 5.11 2.15 -15.76
C THR A 14 4.88 3.64 -16.00
N LEU A 15 5.09 4.47 -14.98
CA LEU A 15 5.15 5.93 -15.14
C LEU A 15 6.60 6.35 -15.38
N THR A 16 6.86 6.84 -16.58
CA THR A 16 8.10 7.49 -16.98
C THR A 16 8.32 8.75 -16.16
N THR A 17 9.48 8.86 -15.53
CA THR A 17 9.88 10.00 -14.69
C THR A 17 10.25 11.19 -15.58
N THR A 18 9.37 12.18 -15.70
CA THR A 18 9.75 13.51 -16.18
C THR A 18 10.22 14.34 -14.99
N GLN A 19 11.51 14.65 -14.97
CA GLN A 19 12.09 15.64 -14.06
C GLN A 19 11.46 17.01 -14.34
N ILE A 20 10.76 17.57 -13.36
CA ILE A 20 10.41 18.99 -13.35
C ILE A 20 11.24 19.66 -12.27
N SER A 21 12.27 20.38 -12.71
CA SER A 21 12.97 21.38 -11.91
C SER A 21 12.04 22.58 -11.68
N THR A 22 11.85 23.02 -10.44
CA THR A 22 11.23 24.32 -10.16
C THR A 22 12.21 25.23 -9.43
N ALA A 23 12.73 26.20 -10.19
CA ALA A 23 13.40 27.37 -9.66
C ALA A 23 12.36 28.25 -8.93
N SER A 24 12.60 28.53 -7.65
CA SER A 24 11.78 29.46 -6.87
C SER A 24 12.31 30.88 -7.03
N ASN A 25 11.63 31.71 -7.83
CA ASN A 25 11.87 33.15 -7.87
C ASN A 25 11.12 33.84 -6.72
N VAL A 26 11.87 34.36 -5.75
CA VAL A 26 11.37 35.15 -4.62
C VAL A 26 11.41 36.63 -5.01
N VAL A 27 10.24 37.23 -5.26
CA VAL A 27 10.13 38.69 -5.39
C VAL A 27 9.85 39.28 -4.01
N ASN A 28 10.77 40.11 -3.52
CA ASN A 28 10.65 40.85 -2.26
C ASN A 28 10.19 42.29 -2.54
N SER A 29 9.11 42.73 -1.90
CA SER A 29 8.80 44.15 -1.73
C SER A 29 8.88 44.54 -0.24
N LYS A 30 9.48 45.70 0.04
CA LYS A 30 9.70 46.27 1.39
C LYS A 30 8.86 47.55 1.56
N ASN A 31 8.16 47.66 2.70
CA ASN A 31 8.22 48.74 3.74
C ASN A 31 6.87 49.07 4.40
N ALA A 32 6.81 48.89 5.75
CA ALA A 32 6.44 49.88 6.80
C ALA A 32 5.95 49.19 8.10
N SER A 33 6.40 49.68 9.28
CA SER A 33 6.19 49.19 10.66
C SER A 33 4.85 49.63 11.29
N ASN A 34 4.27 49.10 12.39
CA ASN A 34 4.64 48.16 13.46
C ASN A 34 3.32 47.68 14.14
N ILE A 35 3.37 46.60 14.95
CA ILE A 35 2.29 45.92 15.74
C ILE A 35 1.72 44.64 15.07
N ASN A 36 1.99 43.50 15.73
CA ASN A 36 1.83 42.11 15.28
C ASN A 36 2.59 41.80 13.98
N LYS A 37 3.67 40.99 14.06
CA LYS A 37 4.31 40.46 12.84
C LYS A 37 3.19 39.88 11.96
N PRO A 38 2.95 40.43 10.75
CA PRO A 38 1.94 39.86 9.88
C PRO A 38 2.36 38.42 9.62
N ALA A 39 1.40 37.49 9.72
CA ALA A 39 1.60 36.12 9.28
C ALA A 39 2.35 36.19 7.94
N LYS A 40 3.52 35.54 7.85
CA LYS A 40 4.30 35.52 6.60
C LYS A 40 3.58 34.58 5.65
N MET A 41 2.44 35.04 5.14
CA MET A 41 1.58 34.28 4.26
C MET A 41 2.36 34.04 2.97
N LYS A 42 2.65 32.76 2.69
CA LYS A 42 3.31 32.34 1.46
C LYS A 42 2.34 31.52 0.64
N LYS A 43 2.43 31.66 -0.68
CA LYS A 43 1.67 30.85 -1.62
C LYS A 43 2.31 29.46 -1.70
N TYR A 44 1.47 28.43 -1.76
CA TYR A 44 1.84 27.05 -2.05
C TYR A 44 0.94 26.54 -3.18
N GLN A 45 1.49 25.72 -4.07
CA GLN A 45 0.78 25.19 -5.23
C GLN A 45 1.02 23.69 -5.30
N TRP A 46 -0.02 22.93 -5.62
CA TRP A 46 0.07 21.50 -5.85
C TRP A 46 -0.95 21.07 -6.89
N ALA A 47 -0.66 19.99 -7.60
CA ALA A 47 -1.58 19.39 -8.54
C ALA A 47 -2.10 18.07 -7.99
N THR A 48 -3.38 17.80 -8.22
CA THR A 48 -3.94 16.45 -8.24
C THR A 48 -4.11 16.03 -9.69
N GLU A 49 -4.51 14.77 -9.95
CA GLU A 49 -4.69 14.28 -11.34
C GLU A 49 -5.64 15.15 -12.18
N LEU A 50 -6.61 15.82 -11.55
CA LEU A 50 -7.65 16.59 -12.24
C LEU A 50 -7.67 18.08 -11.90
N CYS A 51 -6.85 18.54 -10.96
CA CYS A 51 -6.93 19.92 -10.47
C CYS A 51 -5.55 20.53 -10.20
N GLU A 52 -5.36 21.77 -10.64
CA GLU A 52 -4.33 22.65 -10.14
C GLU A 52 -4.86 23.39 -8.90
N ASN A 53 -4.16 23.30 -7.79
CA ASN A 53 -4.55 23.91 -6.53
C ASN A 53 -3.51 24.95 -6.10
N GLU A 54 -3.99 26.04 -5.53
CA GLU A 54 -3.16 27.04 -4.86
C GLU A 54 -3.77 27.46 -3.53
N ALA A 55 -2.92 27.77 -2.56
CA ALA A 55 -3.36 28.26 -1.26
C ALA A 55 -2.28 29.12 -0.60
N TYR A 56 -2.64 29.78 0.51
CA TYR A 56 -1.70 30.53 1.34
C TYR A 56 -1.57 29.88 2.72
N TYR A 57 -0.34 29.78 3.22
CA TYR A 57 -0.04 29.25 4.56
C TYR A 57 0.83 30.24 5.35
N ASP A 58 0.74 30.19 6.68
CA ASP A 58 1.53 31.05 7.57
C ASP A 58 2.93 30.45 7.77
N ALA A 59 3.91 30.96 7.02
CA ALA A 59 5.28 30.48 7.05
C ALA A 59 6.02 30.78 8.37
N SER A 60 5.40 31.49 9.31
CA SER A 60 5.91 31.61 10.68
C SER A 60 5.55 30.42 11.58
N LYS A 61 4.59 29.59 11.16
CA LYS A 61 4.06 28.45 11.94
C LYS A 61 4.34 27.10 11.29
N ILE A 62 4.30 27.05 9.96
CA ILE A 62 4.37 25.83 9.17
C ILE A 62 5.42 26.04 8.09
N SER A 63 6.35 25.09 7.93
CA SER A 63 7.32 25.10 6.84
C SER A 63 6.76 24.45 5.57
N VAL A 64 7.34 24.73 4.40
CA VAL A 64 6.99 24.01 3.16
C VAL A 64 7.17 22.50 3.34
N GLN A 65 8.27 22.09 3.99
CA GLN A 65 8.55 20.69 4.27
C GLN A 65 7.43 20.01 5.07
N ASN A 66 6.83 20.71 6.05
CA ASN A 66 5.70 20.14 6.80
C ASN A 66 4.46 19.91 5.92
N ILE A 67 4.28 20.73 4.88
CA ILE A 67 3.18 20.60 3.92
C ILE A 67 3.43 19.39 3.01
N GLU A 68 4.62 19.34 2.42
CA GLU A 68 5.05 18.26 1.53
C GLU A 68 5.04 16.90 2.24
N ASP A 69 5.63 16.83 3.44
CA ASP A 69 5.64 15.60 4.24
C ASP A 69 4.24 15.18 4.68
N GLY A 70 3.35 16.15 4.96
CA GLY A 70 1.96 15.87 5.29
C GLY A 70 1.22 15.21 4.13
N PHE A 71 1.37 15.75 2.91
CA PHE A 71 0.81 15.14 1.70
C PHE A 71 1.42 13.77 1.41
N GLU A 72 2.73 13.62 1.59
CA GLU A 72 3.41 12.34 1.40
C GLU A 72 2.90 11.26 2.37
N ILE A 73 2.67 11.61 3.65
CA ILE A 73 2.07 10.68 4.63
C ILE A 73 0.71 10.20 4.14
N PHE A 74 -0.18 11.10 3.73
CA PHE A 74 -1.53 10.71 3.30
C PHE A 74 -1.52 9.91 2.00
N LYS A 75 -0.71 10.31 1.01
CA LYS A 75 -0.53 9.56 -0.23
C LYS A 75 -0.09 8.12 0.04
N ARG A 76 0.87 7.94 0.95
CA ARG A 76 1.41 6.62 1.31
C ARG A 76 0.44 5.75 2.09
N LEU A 77 -0.43 6.34 2.90
CA LEU A 77 -1.49 5.64 3.63
C LEU A 77 -2.58 5.06 2.70
N THR A 78 -2.61 5.46 1.42
CA THR A 78 -3.61 4.97 0.45
C THR A 78 -3.03 4.04 -0.61
N GLN A 79 -1.76 3.63 -0.49
CA GLN A 79 -1.08 2.83 -1.51
C GLN A 79 -0.21 1.76 -0.87
N VAL A 80 0.14 0.74 -1.67
CA VAL A 80 1.20 -0.20 -1.32
C VAL A 80 2.55 0.53 -1.35
N ASN A 81 3.35 0.33 -0.33
CA ASN A 81 4.58 1.06 -0.11
C ASN A 81 5.84 0.28 -0.49
N LEU A 82 5.81 -1.05 -0.38
CA LEU A 82 6.94 -1.92 -0.70
C LEU A 82 6.76 -2.65 -2.04
N PRO A 83 7.84 -2.87 -2.80
CA PRO A 83 7.79 -3.69 -4.01
C PRO A 83 7.41 -5.15 -3.67
N ASN A 84 6.69 -5.78 -4.58
CA ASN A 84 6.39 -7.20 -4.47
C ASN A 84 7.43 -8.05 -5.22
N TYR A 85 8.12 -8.91 -4.48
CA TYR A 85 9.11 -9.86 -5.01
C TYR A 85 8.57 -11.29 -5.13
N ALA A 86 7.30 -11.52 -4.82
CA ALA A 86 6.68 -12.83 -4.95
C ALA A 86 6.60 -13.25 -6.44
N PRO A 87 6.83 -14.53 -6.75
CA PRO A 87 6.69 -15.02 -8.12
C PRO A 87 5.22 -15.07 -8.53
N TYR A 88 4.96 -14.82 -9.82
CA TYR A 88 3.64 -14.95 -10.46
C TYR A 88 3.59 -16.08 -11.48
N THR A 89 4.75 -16.50 -11.98
CA THR A 89 4.88 -17.57 -12.98
C THR A 89 5.78 -18.71 -12.48
N PRO A 90 5.64 -19.92 -13.05
CA PRO A 90 6.57 -21.02 -12.76
C PRO A 90 8.04 -20.67 -13.03
N LYS A 91 8.31 -19.85 -14.05
CA LYS A 91 9.66 -19.38 -14.37
C LYS A 91 10.23 -18.54 -13.23
N GLU A 92 9.48 -17.55 -12.76
CA GLU A 92 9.91 -16.71 -11.64
C GLU A 92 10.04 -17.52 -10.35
N LEU A 93 9.14 -18.47 -10.11
CA LEU A 93 9.22 -19.36 -8.95
C LEU A 93 10.54 -20.15 -8.94
N ARG A 94 10.97 -20.67 -10.11
CA ARG A 94 12.26 -21.36 -10.26
C ARG A 94 13.47 -20.44 -10.09
N GLN A 95 13.31 -19.15 -10.33
CA GLN A 95 14.36 -18.14 -10.17
C GLN A 95 14.37 -17.49 -8.77
N LEU A 96 13.35 -17.76 -7.97
CA LEU A 96 13.23 -17.22 -6.64
C LEU A 96 14.38 -17.73 -5.76
N SER A 97 14.99 -16.83 -5.01
CA SER A 97 16.08 -17.16 -4.10
C SER A 97 16.01 -16.31 -2.84
N SER A 98 16.82 -16.65 -1.84
CA SER A 98 16.96 -15.87 -0.61
C SER A 98 17.38 -14.40 -0.86
N GLN A 99 17.98 -14.10 -2.03
CA GLN A 99 18.27 -12.73 -2.43
C GLN A 99 17.01 -11.85 -2.52
N SER A 100 15.86 -12.41 -2.88
CA SER A 100 14.59 -11.67 -2.91
C SER A 100 14.17 -11.18 -1.53
N ILE A 101 14.43 -11.97 -0.48
CA ILE A 101 14.20 -11.54 0.91
C ILE A 101 15.17 -10.42 1.29
N GLY A 102 16.46 -10.54 0.93
CA GLY A 102 17.45 -9.50 1.20
C GLY A 102 17.15 -8.18 0.50
N LYS A 103 16.63 -8.21 -0.74
CA LYS A 103 16.15 -7.01 -1.46
C LYS A 103 14.97 -6.36 -0.73
N LEU A 104 13.97 -7.16 -0.36
CA LEU A 104 12.81 -6.68 0.40
C LEU A 104 13.23 -6.02 1.73
N GLU A 105 14.15 -6.64 2.48
CA GLU A 105 14.65 -6.09 3.74
C GLU A 105 15.38 -4.76 3.52
N LYS A 106 16.20 -4.65 2.47
CA LYS A 106 16.86 -3.39 2.11
C LYS A 106 15.84 -2.28 1.79
N ASP A 107 14.83 -2.58 0.99
CA ASP A 107 13.80 -1.61 0.62
C ASP A 107 12.98 -1.18 1.84
N TYR A 108 12.63 -2.13 2.72
CA TYR A 108 11.95 -1.86 3.98
C TYR A 108 12.75 -0.93 4.90
N LEU A 109 14.05 -1.20 5.09
CA LEU A 109 14.91 -0.38 5.96
C LEU A 109 15.11 1.03 5.37
N GLN A 110 15.31 1.11 4.05
CA GLN A 110 15.44 2.40 3.35
C GLN A 110 14.15 3.22 3.50
N LEU A 111 13.00 2.62 3.23
CA LEU A 111 11.71 3.30 3.32
C LEU A 111 11.36 3.68 4.76
N SER A 112 11.59 2.78 5.73
CA SER A 112 11.37 3.06 7.15
C SER A 112 12.17 4.28 7.61
N THR A 113 13.44 4.38 7.18
CA THR A 113 14.29 5.53 7.47
C THR A 113 13.77 6.81 6.80
N GLN A 114 13.27 6.74 5.56
CA GLN A 114 12.66 7.88 4.87
C GLN A 114 11.42 8.38 5.62
N VAL A 115 10.51 7.45 6.00
CA VAL A 115 9.29 7.79 6.74
C VAL A 115 9.61 8.35 8.12
N GLU A 116 10.62 7.82 8.83
CA GLU A 116 11.06 8.35 10.11
C GLU A 116 11.51 9.81 10.02
N ARG A 117 12.09 10.23 8.91
CA ARG A 117 12.55 11.61 8.67
C ARG A 117 11.43 12.58 8.31
N LEU A 118 10.24 12.09 7.92
CA LEU A 118 9.11 12.95 7.60
C LEU A 118 8.73 13.81 8.81
N THR A 119 8.64 15.11 8.60
CA THR A 119 8.25 16.08 9.61
C THR A 119 6.74 16.10 9.77
N THR A 120 6.28 16.59 10.92
CA THR A 120 4.84 16.75 11.22
C THR A 120 4.56 18.19 11.62
N ILE A 121 3.38 18.70 11.26
CA ILE A 121 2.90 19.96 11.83
C ILE A 121 2.72 19.84 13.36
N PRO A 122 2.79 20.96 14.11
CA PRO A 122 2.47 20.96 15.53
C PRO A 122 1.07 20.39 15.79
N LYS A 123 0.95 19.58 16.85
CA LYS A 123 -0.32 18.98 17.27
C LYS A 123 -1.37 20.06 17.51
N GLN A 124 -2.57 19.83 16.99
CA GLN A 124 -3.75 20.66 17.21
C GLN A 124 -4.74 19.94 18.12
N THR A 125 -5.67 20.66 18.75
CA THR A 125 -6.66 20.08 19.69
C THR A 125 -7.42 18.89 19.11
N ASN A 126 -7.77 18.94 17.81
CA ASN A 126 -8.58 17.92 17.14
C ASN A 126 -7.84 17.21 16.00
N PHE A 127 -6.52 17.36 15.91
CA PHE A 127 -5.74 16.77 14.82
C PHE A 127 -4.29 16.55 15.24
N ASP A 128 -3.81 15.32 15.07
CA ASP A 128 -2.45 14.92 15.41
C ASP A 128 -1.80 14.22 14.22
N MET A 129 -0.97 14.94 13.46
CA MET A 129 -0.27 14.36 12.30
C MET A 129 0.67 13.20 12.71
N SER A 130 1.17 13.21 13.95
CA SER A 130 2.06 12.14 14.43
C SER A 130 1.35 10.79 14.54
N PHE A 131 0.02 10.78 14.71
CA PHE A 131 -0.79 9.57 14.66
C PHE A 131 -0.75 8.94 13.27
N PHE A 132 -0.96 9.72 12.21
CA PHE A 132 -0.96 9.24 10.83
C PHE A 132 0.43 8.78 10.38
N LYS A 133 1.49 9.49 10.78
CA LYS A 133 2.87 9.04 10.56
C LYS A 133 3.13 7.68 11.22
N LYS A 134 2.71 7.48 12.47
CA LYS A 134 2.84 6.19 13.16
C LYS A 134 2.04 5.08 12.49
N LYS A 135 0.86 5.41 11.96
CA LYS A 135 0.06 4.45 11.19
C LYS A 135 0.77 4.03 9.91
N LEU A 136 1.32 4.98 9.17
CA LEU A 136 2.13 4.68 7.99
C LEU A 136 3.33 3.77 8.30
N GLN A 137 4.04 4.03 9.41
CA GLN A 137 5.14 3.16 9.85
C GLN A 137 4.66 1.73 10.19
N GLN A 138 3.49 1.62 10.81
CA GLN A 138 2.87 0.34 11.12
C GLN A 138 2.47 -0.40 9.83
N ASP A 139 1.87 0.28 8.87
CA ASP A 139 1.42 -0.29 7.60
C ASP A 139 2.62 -0.81 6.78
N ILE A 140 3.69 -0.01 6.65
CA ILE A 140 4.95 -0.44 6.01
C ILE A 140 5.56 -1.67 6.70
N THR A 141 5.51 -1.71 8.04
CA THR A 141 6.01 -2.86 8.80
C THR A 141 5.15 -4.10 8.56
N ASN A 142 3.83 -3.95 8.50
CA ASN A 142 2.90 -5.03 8.21
C ASN A 142 3.10 -5.56 6.78
N GLU A 143 3.23 -4.67 5.78
CA GLU A 143 3.56 -5.03 4.40
C GLU A 143 4.87 -5.83 4.33
N TYR A 144 5.92 -5.38 5.04
CA TYR A 144 7.19 -6.09 5.11
C TYR A 144 7.04 -7.50 5.69
N GLN A 145 6.36 -7.64 6.84
CA GLN A 145 6.16 -8.94 7.48
C GLN A 145 5.38 -9.87 6.56
N LEU A 146 4.33 -9.38 5.92
CA LEU A 146 3.52 -10.15 5.00
C LEU A 146 4.33 -10.61 3.79
N ASN A 147 5.02 -9.69 3.12
CA ASN A 147 5.83 -10.00 1.93
C ASN A 147 6.97 -10.96 2.29
N ARG A 148 7.61 -10.78 3.44
CA ARG A 148 8.69 -11.65 3.93
C ARG A 148 8.18 -13.06 4.21
N LEU A 149 7.04 -13.20 4.88
CA LEU A 149 6.43 -14.51 5.14
C LEU A 149 5.96 -15.19 3.86
N GLY A 150 5.42 -14.42 2.90
CA GLY A 150 5.05 -14.93 1.57
C GLY A 150 6.25 -15.47 0.79
N LEU A 151 7.35 -14.73 0.75
CA LEU A 151 8.61 -15.20 0.14
C LEU A 151 9.17 -16.43 0.84
N MET A 152 9.14 -16.44 2.17
CA MET A 152 9.59 -17.59 2.97
C MET A 152 8.75 -18.84 2.69
N ALA A 153 7.44 -18.71 2.50
CA ALA A 153 6.56 -19.83 2.17
C ALA A 153 6.92 -20.52 0.83
N TYR A 154 7.50 -19.79 -0.12
CA TYR A 154 8.01 -20.37 -1.36
C TYR A 154 9.39 -21.02 -1.21
N LEU A 155 10.25 -20.46 -0.35
CA LEU A 155 11.66 -20.83 -0.23
C LEU A 155 11.94 -21.89 0.85
N ASP A 156 11.26 -21.79 1.98
CA ASP A 156 11.42 -22.67 3.15
C ASP A 156 10.08 -22.79 3.90
N ILE A 157 9.30 -23.79 3.52
CA ILE A 157 7.97 -24.05 4.09
C ILE A 157 8.09 -24.38 5.59
N GLY A 158 9.18 -25.03 6.02
CA GLY A 158 9.38 -25.41 7.43
C GLY A 158 9.52 -24.17 8.32
N GLN A 159 10.30 -23.19 7.89
CA GLN A 159 10.43 -21.92 8.59
C GLN A 159 9.16 -21.08 8.48
N ALA A 160 8.51 -21.06 7.32
CA ALA A 160 7.24 -20.36 7.13
C ALA A 160 6.15 -20.89 8.07
N LEU A 161 6.02 -22.22 8.23
CA LEU A 161 5.07 -22.85 9.15
C LEU A 161 5.31 -22.47 10.62
N LYS A 162 6.57 -22.31 11.04
CA LYS A 162 6.89 -21.87 12.41
C LYS A 162 6.52 -20.42 12.66
N ALA A 163 6.71 -19.56 11.67
CA ALA A 163 6.42 -18.12 11.76
C ALA A 163 4.93 -17.78 11.48
N ALA A 164 4.21 -18.70 10.86
CA ALA A 164 2.82 -18.58 10.47
C ALA A 164 1.85 -18.44 11.65
N PRO A 165 0.89 -17.49 11.60
CA PRO A 165 -0.29 -17.54 12.46
C PRO A 165 -1.02 -18.88 12.30
N LYS A 166 -1.41 -19.50 13.42
CA LYS A 166 -2.05 -20.84 13.43
C LYS A 166 -3.21 -20.96 12.43
N VAL A 167 -4.04 -19.92 12.34
CA VAL A 167 -5.22 -19.89 11.45
C VAL A 167 -4.88 -19.96 9.96
N CYS A 168 -3.66 -19.63 9.56
CA CYS A 168 -3.25 -19.66 8.16
C CYS A 168 -2.46 -20.93 7.80
N GLN A 169 -1.95 -21.69 8.78
CA GLN A 169 -1.02 -22.80 8.54
C GLN A 169 -1.59 -23.88 7.62
N GLU A 170 -2.92 -24.04 7.58
CA GLU A 170 -3.61 -24.99 6.71
C GLU A 170 -3.27 -24.84 5.22
N TYR A 171 -2.93 -23.63 4.76
CA TYR A 171 -2.57 -23.37 3.36
C TYR A 171 -1.13 -23.76 3.02
N LEU A 172 -0.25 -23.87 4.03
CA LEU A 172 1.15 -24.25 3.83
C LEU A 172 1.40 -25.76 3.98
N ILE A 173 0.60 -26.44 4.81
CA ILE A 173 0.77 -27.88 5.08
C ILE A 173 0.82 -28.72 3.78
N PRO A 174 -0.06 -28.53 2.77
CA PRO A 174 -0.04 -29.32 1.54
C PRO A 174 1.24 -29.15 0.71
N LEU A 175 1.99 -28.06 0.88
CA LEU A 175 3.21 -27.79 0.12
C LEU A 175 4.35 -28.77 0.44
N ASN A 176 4.33 -29.38 1.63
CA ASN A 176 5.29 -30.40 2.09
C ASN A 176 4.77 -31.83 1.92
N GLN A 177 3.65 -32.02 1.22
CA GLN A 177 3.02 -33.31 1.02
C GLN A 177 3.24 -33.83 -0.40
N SER A 178 2.59 -34.95 -0.73
CA SER A 178 2.64 -35.50 -2.08
C SER A 178 2.00 -34.55 -3.10
N PRO A 179 2.40 -34.62 -4.39
CA PRO A 179 1.80 -33.82 -5.44
C PRO A 179 0.27 -33.91 -5.48
N GLU A 180 -0.31 -35.10 -5.22
CA GLU A 180 -1.76 -35.31 -5.22
C GLU A 180 -2.45 -34.50 -4.12
N LYS A 181 -1.88 -34.49 -2.91
CA LYS A 181 -2.42 -33.70 -1.79
C LYS A 181 -2.30 -32.20 -2.04
N LEU A 182 -1.18 -31.77 -2.63
CA LEU A 182 -0.98 -30.38 -3.07
C LEU A 182 -2.03 -29.96 -4.10
N GLN A 183 -2.27 -30.79 -5.12
CA GLN A 183 -3.28 -30.53 -6.14
C GLN A 183 -4.70 -30.50 -5.58
N ALA A 184 -5.02 -31.42 -4.67
CA ALA A 184 -6.32 -31.47 -4.01
C ALA A 184 -6.59 -30.22 -3.18
N ALA A 185 -5.58 -29.75 -2.44
CA ALA A 185 -5.68 -28.50 -1.68
C ALA A 185 -5.89 -27.29 -2.59
N TRP A 186 -5.13 -27.19 -3.70
CA TRP A 186 -5.29 -26.11 -4.67
C TRP A 186 -6.69 -26.10 -5.30
N MET A 187 -7.21 -27.26 -5.69
CA MET A 187 -8.59 -27.38 -6.20
C MET A 187 -9.61 -26.97 -5.14
N SER A 188 -9.46 -27.44 -3.91
CA SER A 188 -10.37 -27.11 -2.81
C SER A 188 -10.45 -25.61 -2.56
N TYR A 189 -9.29 -24.93 -2.51
CA TYR A 189 -9.24 -23.48 -2.39
C TYR A 189 -9.88 -22.76 -3.57
N THR A 190 -9.61 -23.22 -4.80
CA THR A 190 -10.21 -22.65 -6.02
C THR A 190 -11.74 -22.71 -5.95
N LEU A 191 -12.29 -23.87 -5.56
CA LEU A 191 -13.74 -24.06 -5.40
C LEU A 191 -14.32 -23.20 -4.28
N GLU A 192 -13.60 -23.06 -3.16
CA GLU A 192 -14.04 -22.20 -2.07
C GLU A 192 -14.10 -20.74 -2.48
N HIS A 193 -13.07 -20.25 -3.19
CA HIS A 193 -13.07 -18.88 -3.67
C HIS A 193 -14.18 -18.62 -4.70
N ILE A 194 -14.47 -19.59 -5.58
CA ILE A 194 -15.64 -19.53 -6.47
C ILE A 194 -16.93 -19.35 -5.67
N ARG A 195 -17.15 -20.14 -4.62
CA ARG A 195 -18.35 -20.02 -3.77
C ARG A 195 -18.45 -18.65 -3.11
N GLN A 196 -17.32 -18.07 -2.69
CA GLN A 196 -17.29 -16.74 -2.10
C GLN A 196 -17.69 -15.65 -3.11
N GLN A 197 -17.22 -15.75 -4.36
CA GLN A 197 -17.58 -14.86 -5.46
C GLN A 197 -19.06 -14.99 -5.83
N GLU A 198 -19.57 -16.21 -5.91
CA GLU A 198 -20.99 -16.47 -6.21
C GLU A 198 -21.91 -15.89 -5.12
N LYS A 199 -21.52 -15.98 -3.83
CA LYS A 199 -22.29 -15.38 -2.73
C LYS A 199 -22.41 -13.86 -2.81
N ILE A 200 -21.51 -13.18 -3.51
CA ILE A 200 -21.57 -11.72 -3.72
C ILE A 200 -22.13 -11.36 -5.11
N GLY A 201 -22.72 -12.33 -5.82
CA GLY A 201 -23.41 -12.13 -7.10
C GLY A 201 -22.52 -12.27 -8.34
N ASN A 202 -21.25 -12.65 -8.19
CA ASN A 202 -20.31 -12.83 -9.31
C ASN A 202 -20.35 -14.27 -9.84
N THR A 203 -21.48 -14.67 -10.42
CA THR A 203 -21.72 -16.06 -10.86
C THR A 203 -20.87 -16.49 -12.06
N ASP A 204 -20.50 -15.55 -12.95
CA ASP A 204 -19.64 -15.82 -14.10
C ASP A 204 -18.19 -16.17 -13.71
N TYR A 205 -17.78 -15.84 -12.48
CA TYR A 205 -16.45 -16.11 -11.96
C TYR A 205 -16.05 -17.59 -12.05
N ARG A 206 -17.01 -18.51 -11.86
CA ARG A 206 -16.77 -19.96 -11.89
C ARG A 206 -16.12 -20.39 -13.20
N LYS A 207 -16.67 -19.94 -14.33
CA LYS A 207 -16.19 -20.35 -15.66
C LYS A 207 -14.73 -19.91 -15.84
N ASN A 208 -14.44 -18.66 -15.50
CA ASN A 208 -13.10 -18.08 -15.65
C ASN A 208 -12.09 -18.76 -14.71
N ALA A 209 -12.43 -18.95 -13.44
CA ALA A 209 -11.56 -19.59 -12.46
C ALA A 209 -11.25 -21.06 -12.81
N MET A 210 -12.25 -21.83 -13.24
CA MET A 210 -12.03 -23.23 -13.62
C MET A 210 -11.26 -23.37 -14.95
N ASN A 211 -11.46 -22.46 -15.91
CA ASN A 211 -10.67 -22.45 -17.13
C ASN A 211 -9.21 -22.14 -16.85
N ARG A 212 -8.95 -21.11 -16.02
CA ARG A 212 -7.60 -20.78 -15.55
C ARG A 212 -6.94 -21.97 -14.85
N TYR A 213 -7.61 -22.57 -13.85
CA TYR A 213 -7.11 -23.73 -13.14
C TYR A 213 -6.70 -24.88 -14.08
N ARG A 214 -7.55 -25.22 -15.05
CA ARG A 214 -7.25 -26.30 -16.02
C ARG A 214 -6.05 -25.98 -16.89
N SER A 215 -5.96 -24.75 -17.38
CA SER A 215 -4.85 -24.28 -18.22
C SER A 215 -3.53 -24.31 -17.45
N GLU A 216 -3.50 -23.69 -16.28
CA GLU A 216 -2.32 -23.65 -15.40
C GLU A 216 -1.89 -25.05 -14.98
N LYS A 217 -2.85 -25.93 -14.65
CA LYS A 217 -2.57 -27.33 -14.28
C LYS A 217 -1.95 -28.12 -15.44
N ALA A 218 -2.41 -27.90 -16.67
CA ALA A 218 -1.87 -28.59 -17.84
C ALA A 218 -0.45 -28.14 -18.17
N GLU A 219 -0.09 -26.90 -17.85
CA GLU A 219 1.25 -26.33 -18.09
C GLU A 219 2.28 -26.78 -17.05
N ASP A 220 2.03 -26.55 -15.76
CA ASP A 220 2.94 -26.89 -14.67
C ASP A 220 2.16 -27.04 -13.35
N ALA A 221 1.48 -28.18 -13.20
CA ALA A 221 0.59 -28.43 -12.08
C ALA A 221 1.21 -28.12 -10.71
N VAL A 222 2.45 -28.55 -10.47
CA VAL A 222 3.10 -28.41 -9.16
C VAL A 222 3.44 -26.94 -8.90
N SER A 223 4.06 -26.24 -9.85
CA SER A 223 4.42 -24.83 -9.66
C SER A 223 3.18 -23.96 -9.50
N TYR A 224 2.15 -24.17 -10.31
CA TYR A 224 0.90 -23.41 -10.21
C TYR A 224 0.11 -23.71 -8.94
N ALA A 225 0.12 -24.94 -8.43
CA ALA A 225 -0.47 -25.21 -7.13
C ALA A 225 0.25 -24.47 -5.99
N LYS A 226 1.59 -24.38 -6.04
CA LYS A 226 2.36 -23.57 -5.08
C LYS A 226 2.02 -22.09 -5.20
N LEU A 227 2.00 -21.54 -6.41
CA LEU A 227 1.60 -20.14 -6.68
C LEU A 227 0.17 -19.86 -6.21
N GLY A 228 -0.76 -20.79 -6.45
CA GLY A 228 -2.15 -20.72 -6.03
C GLY A 228 -2.30 -20.68 -4.50
N LEU A 229 -1.69 -21.64 -3.81
CA LEU A 229 -1.83 -21.74 -2.35
C LEU A 229 -1.06 -20.65 -1.61
N VAL A 230 0.18 -20.35 -1.99
CA VAL A 230 0.98 -19.32 -1.30
C VAL A 230 0.55 -17.92 -1.74
N GLY A 231 0.49 -17.68 -3.04
CA GLY A 231 0.24 -16.38 -3.63
C GLY A 231 -1.17 -15.84 -3.38
N TYR A 232 -2.16 -16.73 -3.24
CA TYR A 232 -3.55 -16.33 -2.99
C TYR A 232 -4.06 -16.79 -1.64
N ALA A 233 -4.13 -18.10 -1.37
CA ALA A 233 -4.82 -18.61 -0.17
C ALA A 233 -4.16 -18.14 1.13
N TRP A 234 -2.87 -18.42 1.25
CA TRP A 234 -2.03 -18.04 2.37
C TRP A 234 -1.92 -16.51 2.50
N ASN A 235 -1.58 -15.80 1.42
CA ASN A 235 -1.46 -14.34 1.44
C ASN A 235 -2.78 -13.65 1.83
N ASN A 236 -3.93 -14.13 1.37
CA ASN A 236 -5.22 -13.59 1.78
C ASN A 236 -5.51 -13.83 3.27
N CYS A 237 -5.12 -14.98 3.81
CA CYS A 237 -5.21 -15.23 5.25
C CYS A 237 -4.31 -14.31 6.06
N LEU A 238 -3.05 -14.11 5.62
CA LEU A 238 -2.12 -13.19 6.27
C LEU A 238 -2.60 -11.73 6.19
N ASN A 239 -3.08 -11.29 5.02
CA ASN A 239 -3.67 -9.97 4.84
C ASN A 239 -4.77 -9.75 5.89
N ASN A 240 -5.74 -10.67 5.97
CA ASN A 240 -6.81 -10.58 6.96
C ASN A 240 -6.32 -10.59 8.43
N HIS A 241 -5.12 -11.12 8.70
CA HIS A 241 -4.52 -11.10 10.03
C HIS A 241 -3.88 -9.74 10.34
N TYR A 242 -3.11 -9.19 9.41
CA TYR A 242 -2.34 -7.95 9.61
C TYR A 242 -3.12 -6.66 9.31
N SER A 243 -4.09 -6.69 8.39
CA SER A 243 -4.82 -5.48 7.93
C SER A 243 -5.94 -5.00 8.85
N LYS A 244 -6.20 -5.70 9.98
CA LYS A 244 -7.31 -5.36 10.90
C LYS A 244 -7.22 -3.97 11.54
N GLN A 245 -6.09 -3.27 11.38
CA GLN A 245 -5.83 -1.97 12.01
C GLN A 245 -5.51 -0.86 11.00
N GLU A 246 -5.65 -1.13 9.71
CA GLU A 246 -5.41 -0.17 8.63
C GLU A 246 -6.53 0.88 8.58
N LEU A 247 -6.16 2.11 8.22
CA LEU A 247 -7.12 3.16 7.93
C LEU A 247 -7.72 2.90 6.55
N ASN A 248 -9.04 3.02 6.41
CA ASN A 248 -9.65 2.94 5.09
C ASN A 248 -9.45 4.26 4.30
N PRO A 249 -9.56 4.24 2.96
CA PRO A 249 -9.33 5.43 2.14
C PRO A 249 -10.22 6.64 2.51
N GLU A 250 -11.44 6.40 2.97
CA GLU A 250 -12.35 7.47 3.40
C GLU A 250 -11.84 8.17 4.68
N GLN A 251 -11.33 7.41 5.64
CA GLN A 251 -10.73 7.94 6.87
C GLN A 251 -9.48 8.77 6.54
N VAL A 252 -8.63 8.30 5.64
CA VAL A 252 -7.43 9.01 5.19
C VAL A 252 -7.80 10.32 4.48
N ASN A 253 -8.75 10.27 3.55
CA ASN A 253 -9.22 11.46 2.82
C ASN A 253 -9.82 12.51 3.78
N LYS A 254 -10.68 12.11 4.73
CA LYS A 254 -11.24 13.02 5.75
C LYS A 254 -10.12 13.67 6.59
N ALA A 255 -9.11 12.90 6.98
CA ALA A 255 -7.97 13.43 7.72
C ALA A 255 -7.15 14.42 6.91
N GLN A 256 -6.93 14.14 5.62
CA GLN A 256 -6.24 15.04 4.70
C GLN A 256 -6.99 16.37 4.55
N GLN A 257 -8.31 16.35 4.41
CA GLN A 257 -9.12 17.58 4.35
C GLN A 257 -8.99 18.43 5.63
N VAL A 258 -8.94 17.77 6.80
CA VAL A 258 -8.71 18.47 8.09
C VAL A 258 -7.32 19.08 8.13
N PHE A 259 -6.29 18.36 7.68
CA PHE A 259 -4.93 18.87 7.56
C PHE A 259 -4.86 20.11 6.65
N GLU A 260 -5.43 20.02 5.45
CA GLU A 260 -5.48 21.13 4.49
C GLU A 260 -6.16 22.35 5.11
N LYS A 261 -7.26 22.17 5.83
CA LYS A 261 -7.95 23.25 6.55
C LYS A 261 -7.08 23.86 7.67
N ILE A 262 -6.26 23.09 8.36
CA ILE A 262 -5.35 23.61 9.40
C ILE A 262 -4.23 24.44 8.76
N VAL A 263 -3.64 23.92 7.68
CA VAL A 263 -2.49 24.53 7.00
C VAL A 263 -2.90 25.78 6.21
N PHE A 264 -3.94 25.65 5.40
CA PHE A 264 -4.35 26.62 4.40
C PHE A 264 -5.60 27.42 4.77
N LYS A 265 -6.28 27.04 5.86
CA LYS A 265 -7.54 27.67 6.29
C LYS A 265 -8.57 27.63 5.16
N ASN A 266 -9.12 28.78 4.78
CA ASN A 266 -10.12 28.91 3.72
C ASN A 266 -9.53 29.52 2.44
N THR A 267 -8.22 29.34 2.19
CA THR A 267 -7.52 30.01 1.08
C THR A 267 -7.31 29.14 -0.15
N ILE A 268 -7.73 27.87 -0.09
CA ILE A 268 -7.57 26.92 -1.20
C ILE A 268 -8.44 27.38 -2.37
N LYS A 269 -7.81 27.48 -3.55
CA LYS A 269 -8.45 27.68 -4.83
C LYS A 269 -8.05 26.54 -5.75
N SER A 270 -9.03 25.94 -6.39
CA SER A 270 -8.84 24.80 -7.29
C SER A 270 -9.33 25.17 -8.68
N LYS A 271 -8.51 24.90 -9.68
CA LYS A 271 -8.89 24.92 -11.10
C LYS A 271 -8.86 23.48 -11.58
N CYS A 272 -10.04 22.89 -11.72
CA CYS A 272 -10.17 21.51 -12.16
C CYS A 272 -10.54 21.44 -13.63
N GLU A 273 -9.93 20.51 -14.36
CA GLU A 273 -10.43 20.12 -15.67
C GLU A 273 -11.75 19.36 -15.43
N MET A 274 -12.85 19.88 -15.99
CA MET A 274 -14.10 19.10 -16.00
C MET A 274 -13.92 17.93 -16.97
N PRO A 275 -14.34 16.70 -16.60
CA PRO A 275 -14.47 15.61 -17.56
C PRO A 275 -15.42 15.96 -18.71
#